data_AF-A0A811TH11-F1
#
_entry.id   AF-A0A811TH11-F1
#
_cell.length_a   1.000
_cell.length_b   1.000
_cell.length_c   1.000
_cell.angle_alpha   90.00
_cell.angle_beta   90.00
_cell.angle_gamma   90.00
#
_symmetry.space_group_name_H-M   'P 1'
#
loop_
_entity.id
_entity.type
_entity.pdbx_description
1 polymer ?
#
loop_
_entity_poly.entity_id
_entity_poly.type
_entity_poly.pdbx_seq_one_letter_code
_entity_poly.pdbx_strand_id
1 'polypeptide(L)' 'MQAVILAAGEKQRLEHFTATKPKVMINVANGLIIEYVVNTLKRIGCAIDKPKNIAKSVTVE' A
#
# COMPACT_ATOMS: atom_id res chain seq x y z
N MET A 1 18.68 2.44 1.19
CA MET A 1 17.66 1.82 2.06
C MET A 1 16.52 1.32 1.19
N GLN A 2 15.97 0.15 1.48
CA GLN A 2 14.81 -0.41 0.78
C GLN A 2 13.66 -0.58 1.77
N ALA A 3 12.43 -0.28 1.36
CA ALA A 3 11.23 -0.45 2.15
C ALA A 3 10.16 -1.16 1.33
N VAL A 4 9.38 -2.02 1.98
CA VAL A 4 8.26 -2.75 1.37
C VAL A 4 6.99 -2.35 2.10
N ILE A 5 5.97 -1.91 1.34
CA ILE A 5 4.64 -1.62 1.88
C ILE A 5 3.75 -2.83 1.61
N LEU A 6 3.30 -3.50 2.66
CA LEU A 6 2.29 -4.56 2.56
C LEU A 6 0.91 -3.92 2.50
N ALA A 7 0.40 -3.75 1.28
CA ALA A 7 -0.85 -3.04 1.01
C ALA A 7 -2.08 -3.96 0.90
N ALA A 8 -1.90 -5.26 1.14
CA ALA A 8 -2.95 -6.28 1.13
C ALA A 8 -3.18 -6.83 2.55
N GLY A 9 -4.38 -7.37 2.78
CA GLY A 9 -4.77 -7.95 4.07
C GLY A 9 -6.29 -8.01 4.22
N GLU A 10 -6.75 -8.87 5.12
CA GLU A 10 -8.17 -9.16 5.28
C GLU A 10 -8.94 -7.93 5.78
N LYS A 11 -10.14 -7.75 5.22
CA LYS A 11 -10.87 -6.49 5.26
C LYS A 11 -11.89 -6.39 6.41
N GLN A 12 -12.00 -7.42 7.25
CA GLN A 12 -13.09 -7.64 8.21
C GLN A 12 -13.47 -6.41 9.06
N ARG A 13 -12.50 -5.73 9.69
CA ARG A 13 -12.79 -4.57 10.56
C ARG A 13 -13.37 -3.33 9.87
N LEU A 14 -13.19 -3.19 8.55
CA LEU A 14 -13.66 -2.03 7.77
C LEU A 14 -14.45 -2.50 6.54
N GLU A 15 -15.11 -3.65 6.62
CA GLU A 15 -15.74 -4.32 5.48
C GLU A 15 -16.69 -3.39 4.70
N HIS A 16 -17.60 -2.71 5.39
CA HIS A 16 -18.54 -1.76 4.78
C HIS A 16 -17.86 -0.62 4.00
N PHE A 17 -16.66 -0.21 4.40
CA PHE A 17 -15.86 0.83 3.73
C PHE A 17 -14.92 0.27 2.67
N THR A 18 -14.75 -1.06 2.64
CA THR A 18 -13.73 -1.73 1.82
C THR A 18 -14.29 -2.77 0.86
N ALA A 19 -15.62 -2.83 0.77
CA ALA A 19 -16.37 -3.63 -0.18
C ALA A 19 -15.99 -3.29 -1.63
N THR A 20 -15.85 -1.99 -1.94
CA THR A 20 -15.53 -1.51 -3.29
C THR A 20 -14.06 -1.16 -3.50
N LYS A 21 -13.33 -0.85 -2.41
CA LYS A 21 -11.93 -0.39 -2.46
C LYS A 21 -11.11 -1.03 -1.34
N PRO A 22 -9.82 -1.34 -1.52
CA PRO A 22 -8.99 -1.83 -0.42
C PRO A 22 -8.78 -0.76 0.65
N LYS A 23 -8.49 -1.17 1.89
CA LYS A 23 -8.25 -0.28 3.05
C LYS A 23 -7.24 0.83 2.74
N VAL A 24 -6.18 0.50 2.01
CA VAL A 24 -5.10 1.43 1.63
C VAL A 24 -5.54 2.54 0.67
N MET A 25 -6.70 2.38 0.04
CA MET A 25 -7.31 3.36 -0.87
C MET A 25 -8.50 4.10 -0.22
N ILE A 26 -8.69 3.99 1.10
CA ILE A 26 -9.65 4.83 1.81
C ILE A 26 -9.09 6.25 1.89
N ASN A 27 -9.93 7.24 1.59
CA ASN A 27 -9.60 8.65 1.78
C ASN A 27 -9.58 9.00 3.27
N VAL A 28 -8.50 9.66 3.70
CA VAL A 28 -8.35 10.24 5.03
C VAL A 28 -8.01 11.71 4.86
N ALA A 29 -8.92 12.58 5.28
CA ALA A 29 -8.90 14.01 4.96
C ALA A 29 -8.83 14.23 3.43
N ASN A 30 -7.76 14.86 2.93
CA ASN A 30 -7.63 15.27 1.53
C ASN A 30 -6.81 14.30 0.66
N GLY A 31 -6.51 13.09 1.14
CA GLY A 31 -5.67 12.13 0.40
C GLY A 31 -5.91 10.68 0.79
N LEU A 32 -5.37 9.76 0.01
CA LEU A 32 -5.45 8.32 0.29
C LEU A 32 -4.50 7.95 1.44
N ILE A 33 -4.88 6.99 2.29
CA ILE A 33 -4.02 6.60 3.41
C ILE A 33 -2.62 6.13 2.97
N ILE A 34 -2.48 5.50 1.80
CA ILE A 34 -1.18 5.07 1.25
C ILE A 34 -0.24 6.24 0.94
N GLU A 35 -0.77 7.43 0.62
CA GLU A 35 0.05 8.61 0.33
C GLU A 35 0.83 9.07 1.55
N TYR A 36 0.23 8.98 2.74
CA TYR A 36 0.90 9.34 3.99
C TYR A 36 2.10 8.43 4.26
N VAL A 37 1.95 7.12 4.03
CA VAL A 37 3.03 6.14 4.18
C VAL A 37 4.14 6.43 3.16
N VAL A 38 3.78 6.61 1.89
CA VAL A 38 4.72 6.94 0.81
C VAL A 38 5.48 8.24 1.09
N ASN A 39 4.79 9.30 1.51
CA ASN A 39 5.40 10.59 1.81
C ASN A 39 6.34 10.51 3.02
N THR A 40 5.99 9.68 4.01
CA THR A 40 6.89 9.39 5.14
C THR A 40 8.15 8.66 4.66
N LEU A 41 8.01 7.64 3.82
CA LEU A 41 9.14 6.91 3.23
C LEU A 41 10.03 7.81 2.38
N LYS A 42 9.46 8.75 1.62
CA LYS A 42 10.24 9.75 0.87
C LYS A 42 11.05 10.66 1.80
N ARG A 43 10.47 11.11 2.91
CA ARG A 43 11.15 11.98 3.90
C ARG A 43 12.35 11.30 4.57
N ILE A 44 12.30 9.99 4.77
CA ILE A 44 13.42 9.20 5.32
C ILE A 44 14.44 8.78 4.25
N GLY A 45 14.31 9.28 3.01
CA GLY A 45 15.26 9.03 1.92
C GLY A 45 15.00 7.73 1.14
N CYS A 46 13.82 7.12 1.26
CA CYS A 46 13.42 6.00 0.41
C CYS A 46 12.81 6.52 -0.89
N ALA A 47 13.55 6.43 -1.99
CA ALA A 47 13.03 6.73 -3.32
C ALA A 47 12.05 5.64 -3.79
N ILE A 48 11.03 6.03 -4.55
CA ILE A 48 10.17 5.06 -5.25
C ILE A 48 10.89 4.67 -6.53
N ASP A 49 11.55 3.52 -6.52
CA ASP A 49 12.08 2.91 -7.74
C ASP A 49 11.00 2.06 -8.40
N LYS A 50 10.98 1.98 -9.74
CA LYS A 50 10.13 1.00 -10.41
C LYS A 50 10.63 -0.39 -10.01
N PRO A 51 9.74 -1.35 -9.72
CA PRO A 51 10.18 -2.68 -9.33
C PRO A 51 11.08 -3.26 -10.42
N LYS A 52 12.36 -3.48 -10.11
CA LYS A 52 13.31 -4.17 -10.99
C LYS A 52 12.97 -5.66 -11.18
N ASN A 53 12.04 -6.19 -10.36
CA ASN A 53 11.54 -7.57 -10.42
C ASN A 53 10.00 -7.58 -10.42
N ILE A 54 9.38 -7.52 -11.61
CA ILE A 54 7.93 -7.68 -11.78
C ILE A 54 7.53 -9.18 -11.91
N ALA A 55 8.49 -10.09 -12.11
CA ALA A 55 8.22 -11.51 -12.27
C ALA A 55 8.52 -12.28 -10.99
N LYS A 56 7.54 -12.40 -10.09
CA LYS A 56 7.32 -13.54 -9.17
C LYS A 56 6.04 -13.26 -8.38
N SER A 57 4.91 -13.27 -9.07
CA SER A 57 3.66 -13.67 -8.42
C SER A 57 3.85 -15.13 -8.03
N VAL A 58 4.27 -15.36 -6.78
CA VAL A 58 4.22 -16.70 -6.20
C VAL A 58 2.74 -16.94 -5.89
N THR A 59 2.06 -17.59 -6.83
CA THR A 59 0.81 -18.29 -6.53
C THR A 59 1.23 -19.43 -5.62
N VAL A 60 0.93 -19.31 -4.33
CA VAL A 60 0.99 -20.45 -3.43
C VAL A 60 -0.25 -21.27 -3.76
N GLU A 61 -0.05 -22.49 -4.27
CA GLU A 61 -1.12 -23.49 -4.43
C GLU A 61 -1.83 -23.77 -3.11
#